data_AF-A0A2V8FKT7-F1
#
_entry.id   AF-A0A2V8FKT7-F1
#
_cell.length_a   1.000
_cell.length_b   1.000
_cell.length_c   1.000
_cell.angle_alpha   90.00
_cell.angle_beta   90.00
_cell.angle_gamma   90.00
#
_symmetry.space_group_name_H-M   'P 1'
#
loop_
_entity.id
_entity.type
_entity.pdbx_description
1 polymer ?
#
loop_
_entity_poly.entity_id
_entity_poly.type
_entity_poly.pdbx_seq_one_letter_code
_entity_poly.pdbx_strand_id
1 'polypeptide(L)'
;MYHVSPYLHTYSEFTDHFSPYVTWDEPMPYGPVLLPIFAIAGVVSEHQVLVAMYVIKFVWLLIHLLNAWLIYRMAKSLALDPEYALFVFAFNPLVLLEQPGNGHNDGLLILCGLLALFALQRGRDGLAVWLALLCALVKISGLFWLAGIVAFLIRQRRGRGLVQGVGASLAGVAFLFTLFPGPTALLNLMNPQWQFSEDSLHTVLIDWGGALCRTLNSTWGYDEVFKIDRLIFSALFLGVCGWRLTSIRDFVSLIRELGHVLLILLLGYAVSVYPWYIVWLLPIAALTDSERLRRTIAVSSSAVLALYTFPYALVEQAPGHSAWSGLRLGMAFGVPIGFWVLDGIRESRSPRVGPVSAKMSTASAIGATSRSSTHQSRCRGFALWGAECYVARLRRDAACHVTAPSSEADGRDVDSVRRSRRQARWTFSARGPFGP
;
A
#
# COMPACT_ATOMS: atom_id res chain seq x y z
N MET A 1 15.35 -27.33 2.52
CA MET A 1 16.81 -27.16 2.38
C MET A 1 17.28 -26.07 3.34
N TYR A 2 18.09 -26.42 4.34
CA TYR A 2 18.57 -25.45 5.34
C TYR A 2 19.92 -24.83 4.90
N HIS A 3 20.16 -23.57 5.27
CA HIS A 3 21.45 -22.85 5.10
C HIS A 3 21.84 -22.35 3.70
N VAL A 4 20.93 -22.37 2.72
CA VAL A 4 21.17 -21.74 1.40
C VAL A 4 20.50 -20.37 1.35
N SER A 5 21.19 -19.37 0.81
CA SER A 5 20.64 -18.02 0.63
C SER A 5 19.70 -17.98 -0.58
N PRO A 6 18.41 -17.61 -0.43
CA PRO A 6 17.48 -17.52 -1.55
C PRO A 6 17.81 -16.34 -2.48
N TYR A 7 18.76 -15.48 -2.11
CA TYR A 7 19.21 -14.34 -2.93
C TYR A 7 20.39 -14.68 -3.85
N LEU A 8 21.03 -15.84 -3.66
CA LEU A 8 22.20 -16.24 -4.43
C LEU A 8 21.95 -17.48 -5.30
N HIS A 9 20.90 -18.24 -4.99
CA HIS A 9 20.57 -19.49 -5.63
C HIS A 9 19.16 -19.44 -6.21
N THR A 10 18.97 -20.08 -7.34
CA THR A 10 17.65 -20.23 -7.97
C THR A 10 17.05 -21.59 -7.63
N TYR A 11 15.77 -21.79 -7.94
CA TYR A 11 15.10 -23.04 -7.60
C TYR A 11 15.53 -24.22 -8.50
N SER A 12 15.96 -23.97 -9.74
CA SER A 12 16.38 -25.03 -10.67
C SER A 12 17.60 -25.81 -10.21
N GLU A 13 18.39 -25.23 -9.30
CA GLU A 13 19.52 -25.91 -8.64
C GLU A 13 19.06 -27.07 -7.73
N PHE A 14 17.76 -27.15 -7.42
CA PHE A 14 17.18 -28.13 -6.51
C PHE A 14 16.16 -29.04 -7.22
N THR A 15 16.04 -30.27 -6.72
CA THR A 15 15.05 -31.24 -7.20
C THR A 15 14.24 -31.80 -6.04
N ASP A 16 12.94 -31.52 -6.02
CA ASP A 16 12.01 -32.01 -5.01
C ASP A 16 10.56 -32.13 -5.53
N HIS A 17 9.60 -32.36 -4.63
CA HIS A 17 8.17 -32.50 -4.96
C HIS A 17 7.54 -31.23 -5.54
N PHE A 18 8.18 -30.07 -5.40
CA PHE A 18 7.68 -28.82 -5.93
C PHE A 18 8.31 -28.43 -7.27
N SER A 19 9.44 -29.02 -7.64
CA SER A 19 10.13 -28.75 -8.92
C SER A 19 9.20 -28.75 -10.15
N PRO A 20 8.21 -29.64 -10.31
CA PRO A 20 7.29 -29.60 -11.47
C PRO A 20 6.37 -28.37 -11.52
N TYR A 21 6.17 -27.68 -10.39
CA TYR A 21 5.31 -26.50 -10.30
C TYR A 21 6.09 -25.19 -10.43
N VAL A 22 7.41 -25.24 -10.48
CA VAL A 22 8.24 -24.04 -10.62
C VAL A 22 8.39 -23.69 -12.08
N THR A 23 7.81 -22.56 -12.46
CA THR A 23 7.83 -22.03 -13.83
C THR A 23 8.81 -20.87 -14.00
N TRP A 24 9.56 -20.53 -12.96
CA TRP A 24 10.41 -19.36 -12.90
C TRP A 24 11.73 -19.67 -12.21
N ASP A 25 12.83 -19.24 -12.80
CA ASP A 25 14.18 -19.59 -12.37
C ASP A 25 15.06 -18.37 -12.10
N GLU A 26 14.66 -17.59 -11.11
CA GLU A 26 15.43 -16.45 -10.61
C GLU A 26 15.62 -16.51 -9.09
N PRO A 27 16.66 -15.85 -8.56
CA PRO A 27 16.78 -15.64 -7.13
C PRO A 27 15.62 -14.81 -6.58
N MET A 28 15.45 -14.83 -5.26
CA MET A 28 14.36 -14.16 -4.56
C MET A 28 14.25 -12.66 -4.95
N PRO A 29 13.14 -12.23 -5.61
CA PRO A 29 12.87 -10.82 -5.94
C PRO A 29 12.71 -9.89 -4.75
N TYR A 30 12.25 -10.47 -3.64
CA TYR A 30 11.62 -9.74 -2.57
C TYR A 30 12.56 -9.59 -1.40
N GLY A 31 12.45 -8.47 -0.71
CA GLY A 31 13.35 -8.22 0.39
C GLY A 31 13.07 -9.04 1.64
N PRO A 32 14.04 -9.01 2.58
CA PRO A 32 14.12 -9.98 3.67
C PRO A 32 12.95 -9.90 4.66
N VAL A 33 12.18 -8.81 4.63
CA VAL A 33 10.98 -8.64 5.47
C VAL A 33 9.91 -9.69 5.16
N LEU A 34 9.86 -10.21 3.93
CA LEU A 34 8.90 -11.25 3.53
C LEU A 34 9.34 -12.68 3.87
N LEU A 35 10.65 -12.90 4.02
CA LEU A 35 11.19 -14.24 4.20
C LEU A 35 10.60 -15.02 5.39
N PRO A 36 10.36 -14.41 6.57
CA PRO A 36 9.73 -15.16 7.67
C PRO A 36 8.35 -15.70 7.31
N ILE A 37 7.56 -14.95 6.53
CA ILE A 37 6.22 -15.37 6.10
C ILE A 37 6.33 -16.55 5.13
N PHE A 38 7.24 -16.46 4.16
CA PHE A 38 7.49 -17.55 3.22
C PHE A 38 8.11 -18.78 3.89
N ALA A 39 8.98 -18.61 4.87
CA ALA A 39 9.59 -19.71 5.62
C ALA A 39 8.54 -20.48 6.42
N ILE A 40 7.60 -19.80 7.07
CA ILE A 40 6.47 -20.45 7.76
C ILE A 40 5.65 -21.26 6.76
N ALA A 41 5.31 -20.68 5.60
CA ALA A 41 4.57 -21.39 4.57
C ALA A 41 5.36 -22.60 4.03
N GLY A 42 6.67 -22.48 3.85
CA GLY A 42 7.56 -23.56 3.42
C GLY A 42 7.60 -24.74 4.40
N VAL A 43 7.70 -24.47 5.71
CA VAL A 43 7.65 -25.54 6.73
C VAL A 43 6.29 -26.25 6.71
N VAL A 44 5.19 -25.50 6.56
CA VAL A 44 3.85 -26.10 6.46
C VAL A 44 3.68 -26.90 5.16
N SER A 45 4.33 -26.49 4.07
CA SER A 45 4.17 -27.14 2.77
C SER A 45 4.83 -28.51 2.72
N GLU A 46 5.83 -28.78 3.56
CA GLU A 46 6.42 -30.13 3.72
C GLU A 46 5.40 -31.19 4.13
N HIS A 47 4.34 -30.78 4.84
CA HIS A 47 3.27 -31.68 5.26
C HIS A 47 2.07 -31.66 4.31
N GLN A 48 1.62 -30.46 3.90
CA GLN A 48 0.49 -30.32 2.98
C GLN A 48 0.48 -28.96 2.27
N VAL A 49 0.72 -28.96 0.96
CA VAL A 49 0.79 -27.76 0.11
C VAL A 49 -0.47 -26.91 0.17
N LEU A 50 -1.65 -27.53 0.16
CA LEU A 50 -2.91 -26.81 0.23
C LEU A 50 -3.06 -26.05 1.56
N VAL A 51 -2.58 -26.62 2.67
CA VAL A 51 -2.63 -25.96 3.98
C VAL A 51 -1.67 -24.77 3.99
N ALA A 52 -0.45 -24.93 3.46
CA ALA A 52 0.50 -23.82 3.32
C ALA A 52 -0.08 -22.66 2.49
N MET A 53 -0.77 -22.97 1.39
CA MET A 53 -1.47 -21.98 0.57
C MET A 53 -2.56 -21.24 1.36
N TYR A 54 -3.38 -21.93 2.15
CA TYR A 54 -4.39 -21.25 2.96
C TYR A 54 -3.78 -20.45 4.12
N VAL A 55 -2.68 -20.92 4.72
CA VAL A 55 -1.94 -20.18 5.76
C VAL A 55 -1.43 -18.86 5.19
N ILE A 56 -0.80 -18.88 4.00
CA ILE A 56 -0.28 -17.65 3.41
C ILE A 56 -1.41 -16.69 2.99
N LYS A 57 -2.49 -17.20 2.40
CA LYS A 57 -3.68 -16.39 2.07
C LYS A 57 -4.33 -15.77 3.30
N PHE A 58 -4.36 -16.48 4.42
CA PHE A 58 -4.87 -15.94 5.67
C PHE A 58 -3.99 -14.79 6.19
N VAL A 59 -2.67 -14.91 6.10
CA VAL A 59 -1.74 -13.81 6.42
C VAL A 59 -2.00 -12.59 5.53
N TRP A 60 -2.19 -12.79 4.22
CA TRP A 60 -2.52 -11.70 3.29
C TRP A 60 -3.87 -11.05 3.60
N LEU A 61 -4.88 -11.83 3.99
CA LEU A 61 -6.16 -11.31 4.44
C LEU A 61 -6.00 -10.44 5.70
N LEU A 62 -5.22 -10.88 6.69
CA LEU A 62 -4.98 -10.08 7.89
C LEU A 62 -4.27 -8.76 7.57
N ILE A 63 -3.28 -8.80 6.67
CA ILE A 63 -2.56 -7.60 6.21
C ILE A 63 -3.53 -6.64 5.50
N HIS A 64 -4.42 -7.14 4.63
CA HIS A 64 -5.45 -6.34 3.98
C HIS A 64 -6.38 -5.65 5.00
N LEU A 65 -6.85 -6.39 6.01
CA LEU A 65 -7.70 -5.83 7.07
C LEU A 65 -6.96 -4.79 7.92
N LEU A 66 -5.68 -4.98 8.21
CA LEU A 66 -4.86 -3.99 8.92
C LEU A 66 -4.64 -2.72 8.08
N ASN A 67 -4.40 -2.85 6.78
CA ASN A 67 -4.33 -1.73 5.84
C ASN A 67 -5.63 -0.94 5.83
N ALA A 68 -6.76 -1.64 5.69
CA ALA A 68 -8.10 -1.06 5.72
C ALA A 68 -8.37 -0.30 7.04
N TRP A 69 -8.00 -0.90 8.17
CA TRP A 69 -8.10 -0.25 9.49
C TRP A 69 -7.24 1.02 9.59
N LEU A 70 -5.97 0.97 9.15
CA LEU A 70 -5.09 2.14 9.14
C LEU A 70 -5.66 3.28 8.29
N ILE A 71 -6.13 2.97 7.08
CA ILE A 71 -6.75 3.94 6.18
C ILE A 71 -7.97 4.59 6.84
N TYR A 72 -8.88 3.80 7.42
CA TYR A 72 -10.04 4.33 8.14
C TYR A 72 -9.63 5.29 9.27
N ARG A 73 -8.63 4.90 10.08
CA ARG A 73 -8.12 5.72 11.19
C ARG A 73 -7.48 7.02 10.70
N MET A 74 -6.71 6.94 9.62
CA MET A 74 -6.06 8.10 9.02
C MET A 74 -7.08 9.04 8.37
N ALA A 75 -8.03 8.53 7.60
CA ALA A 75 -9.10 9.32 6.99
C ALA A 75 -9.87 10.14 8.04
N LYS A 76 -10.26 9.50 9.16
CA LYS A 76 -10.92 10.18 10.28
C LYS A 76 -10.09 11.33 10.85
N SER A 77 -8.78 11.14 11.00
CA SER A 77 -7.87 12.16 11.52
C SER A 77 -7.57 13.28 10.53
N LEU A 78 -7.74 13.03 9.23
CA LEU A 78 -7.58 14.02 8.15
C LEU A 78 -8.88 14.76 7.82
N ALA A 79 -9.96 14.53 8.59
CA ALA A 79 -11.30 15.05 8.32
C ALA A 79 -11.82 14.68 6.91
N LEU A 80 -11.39 13.54 6.39
CA LEU A 80 -11.95 12.90 5.20
C LEU A 80 -13.11 11.98 5.62
N ASP A 81 -13.93 11.57 4.65
CA ASP A 81 -14.93 10.52 4.84
C ASP A 81 -14.25 9.16 5.03
N PRO A 82 -14.27 8.56 6.24
CA PRO A 82 -13.59 7.30 6.51
C PRO A 82 -14.26 6.09 5.85
N GLU A 83 -15.58 6.14 5.65
CA GLU A 83 -16.34 5.06 5.03
C GLU A 83 -16.06 5.02 3.53
N TYR A 84 -16.02 6.19 2.89
CA TYR A 84 -15.60 6.30 1.50
C TYR A 84 -14.13 5.87 1.31
N ALA A 85 -13.22 6.30 2.19
CA ALA A 85 -11.81 5.89 2.12
C ALA A 85 -11.65 4.36 2.27
N LEU A 86 -12.42 3.75 3.18
CA LEU A 86 -12.48 2.31 3.34
C LEU A 86 -13.04 1.62 2.09
N PHE A 87 -14.11 2.15 1.48
CA PHE A 87 -14.69 1.64 0.25
C PHE A 87 -13.69 1.66 -0.92
N VAL A 88 -12.99 2.79 -1.12
CA VAL A 88 -12.01 2.98 -2.20
C VAL A 88 -10.87 1.97 -2.12
N PHE A 89 -10.44 1.55 -0.93
CA PHE A 89 -9.34 0.59 -0.77
C PHE A 89 -9.83 -0.84 -0.52
N ALA A 90 -10.59 -1.06 0.56
CA ALA A 90 -10.87 -2.39 1.09
C ALA A 90 -11.83 -3.19 0.21
N PHE A 91 -12.69 -2.50 -0.55
CA PHE A 91 -13.68 -3.09 -1.44
C PHE A 91 -13.34 -2.91 -2.92
N ASN A 92 -12.15 -2.40 -3.24
CA ASN A 92 -11.71 -2.31 -4.62
C ASN A 92 -11.50 -3.73 -5.19
N PRO A 93 -12.11 -4.07 -6.34
CA PRO A 93 -12.01 -5.41 -6.92
C PRO A 93 -10.58 -5.86 -7.20
N LEU A 94 -9.72 -4.95 -7.68
CA LEU A 94 -8.31 -5.26 -7.92
C LEU A 94 -7.60 -5.55 -6.60
N VAL A 95 -7.82 -4.76 -5.55
CA VAL A 95 -7.19 -5.00 -4.24
C VAL A 95 -7.57 -6.37 -3.67
N LEU A 96 -8.86 -6.72 -3.74
CA LEU A 96 -9.37 -8.01 -3.26
C LEU A 96 -8.85 -9.19 -4.12
N LEU A 97 -8.77 -9.00 -5.43
CA LEU A 97 -8.21 -10.00 -6.34
C LEU A 97 -6.73 -10.24 -6.05
N GLU A 98 -5.93 -9.17 -5.95
CA GLU A 98 -4.48 -9.32 -5.86
C GLU A 98 -3.98 -9.71 -4.47
N GLN A 99 -4.53 -9.11 -3.40
CA GLN A 99 -4.04 -9.37 -2.04
C GLN A 99 -4.57 -10.70 -1.48
N PRO A 100 -5.82 -10.84 -0.99
CA PRO A 100 -6.28 -12.10 -0.43
C PRO A 100 -6.61 -13.16 -1.51
N GLY A 101 -6.97 -12.77 -2.74
CA GLY A 101 -7.33 -13.69 -3.81
C GLY A 101 -6.13 -14.47 -4.36
N ASN A 102 -5.23 -13.75 -5.05
CA ASN A 102 -4.02 -14.29 -5.68
C ASN A 102 -2.91 -14.53 -4.65
N GLY A 103 -2.81 -13.68 -3.62
CA GLY A 103 -1.78 -13.80 -2.59
C GLY A 103 -0.53 -12.98 -2.90
N HIS A 104 -0.66 -11.88 -3.62
CA HIS A 104 0.46 -10.97 -3.86
C HIS A 104 0.89 -10.27 -2.56
N ASN A 105 2.19 -10.21 -2.38
CA ASN A 105 2.88 -9.69 -1.20
C ASN A 105 2.86 -8.15 -1.08
N ASP A 106 2.30 -7.45 -2.07
CA ASP A 106 2.22 -5.99 -2.13
C ASP A 106 1.38 -5.38 -0.99
N GLY A 107 0.48 -6.17 -0.38
CA GLY A 107 -0.22 -5.76 0.83
C GLY A 107 0.73 -5.42 1.99
N LEU A 108 1.84 -6.14 2.13
CA LEU A 108 2.83 -5.89 3.20
C LEU A 108 3.63 -4.61 2.93
N LEU A 109 3.94 -4.33 1.66
CA LEU A 109 4.54 -3.06 1.24
C LEU A 109 3.63 -1.89 1.65
N ILE A 110 2.33 -2.00 1.33
CA ILE A 110 1.32 -1.00 1.69
C ILE A 110 1.24 -0.84 3.21
N LEU A 111 1.28 -1.95 3.97
CA LEU A 111 1.23 -1.91 5.43
C LEU A 111 2.41 -1.16 6.03
N CYS A 112 3.63 -1.47 5.60
CA CYS A 112 4.83 -0.75 6.05
C CYS A 112 4.76 0.74 5.70
N GLY A 113 4.31 1.09 4.48
CA GLY A 113 4.14 2.48 4.06
C GLY A 113 3.07 3.24 4.86
N LEU A 114 1.92 2.64 5.11
CA LEU A 114 0.84 3.22 5.92
C LEU A 114 1.25 3.35 7.38
N LEU A 115 1.94 2.35 7.96
CA LEU A 115 2.47 2.44 9.31
C LEU A 115 3.51 3.57 9.42
N ALA A 116 4.34 3.77 8.40
CA ALA A 116 5.28 4.89 8.36
C ALA A 116 4.57 6.24 8.36
N LEU A 117 3.56 6.43 7.50
CA LEU A 117 2.73 7.64 7.49
C LEU A 117 1.99 7.85 8.80
N PHE A 118 1.43 6.78 9.39
CA PHE A 118 0.72 6.83 10.65
C PHE A 118 1.65 7.21 11.81
N ALA A 119 2.85 6.63 11.87
CA ALA A 119 3.88 7.00 12.86
C ALA A 119 4.29 8.46 12.71
N LEU A 120 4.50 8.92 11.47
CA LEU A 120 4.84 10.32 11.16
C LEU A 120 3.72 11.27 11.63
N GLN A 121 2.46 10.92 11.35
CA GLN A 121 1.30 11.69 11.78
C GLN A 121 1.21 11.82 13.31
N ARG A 122 1.66 10.80 14.05
CA ARG A 122 1.73 10.80 15.51
C ARG A 122 2.99 11.47 16.08
N GLY A 123 3.81 12.09 15.24
CA GLY A 123 5.05 12.75 15.65
C GLY A 123 6.18 11.78 16.03
N ARG A 124 6.08 10.50 15.64
CA ARG A 124 7.11 9.48 15.86
C ARG A 124 8.03 9.39 14.64
N ASP A 125 8.76 10.48 14.38
CA ASP A 125 9.54 10.68 13.15
C ASP A 125 10.59 9.58 12.91
N GLY A 126 11.36 9.18 13.93
CA GLY A 126 12.36 8.12 13.78
C GLY A 126 11.76 6.76 13.45
N LEU A 127 10.62 6.43 14.07
CA LEU A 127 9.87 5.22 13.77
C LEU A 127 9.31 5.26 12.33
N ALA A 128 8.87 6.42 11.86
CA ALA A 128 8.39 6.57 10.49
C ALA A 128 9.47 6.26 9.44
N VAL A 129 10.69 6.76 9.64
CA VAL A 129 11.84 6.46 8.76
C VAL A 129 12.18 4.97 8.78
N TRP A 130 12.21 4.36 9.97
CA TRP A 130 12.46 2.92 10.11
C TRP A 130 11.40 2.07 9.38
N LEU A 131 10.11 2.37 9.57
CA LEU A 131 9.02 1.67 8.90
C LEU A 131 9.03 1.89 7.38
N ALA A 132 9.44 3.08 6.93
CA ALA A 132 9.61 3.35 5.51
C ALA A 132 10.81 2.61 4.90
N LEU A 133 11.89 2.36 5.68
CA LEU A 133 12.94 1.43 5.26
C LEU A 133 12.39 0.01 5.16
N LEU A 134 11.61 -0.47 6.13
CA LEU A 134 10.99 -1.80 6.04
C LEU A 134 10.13 -1.94 4.78
N CYS A 135 9.43 -0.88 4.37
CA CYS A 135 8.72 -0.82 3.10
C CYS A 135 9.66 -1.07 1.90
N ALA A 136 10.81 -0.39 1.86
CA ALA A 136 11.83 -0.60 0.82
C ALA A 136 12.46 -2.01 0.86
N LEU A 137 12.56 -2.61 2.05
CA LEU A 137 13.03 -3.97 2.28
C LEU A 137 11.95 -5.04 2.07
N VAL A 138 10.73 -4.66 1.67
CA VAL A 138 9.73 -5.59 1.12
C VAL A 138 9.91 -5.65 -0.40
N LYS A 139 9.97 -4.49 -1.05
CA LYS A 139 10.19 -4.34 -2.50
C LYS A 139 10.80 -2.95 -2.76
N ILE A 140 11.65 -2.84 -3.78
CA ILE A 140 12.40 -1.61 -4.09
C ILE A 140 11.52 -0.37 -4.31
N SER A 141 10.26 -0.54 -4.75
CA SER A 141 9.28 0.56 -4.85
C SER A 141 8.96 1.23 -3.51
N GLY A 142 9.24 0.58 -2.38
CA GLY A 142 9.17 1.18 -1.05
C GLY A 142 10.17 2.32 -0.84
N LEU A 143 11.22 2.43 -1.66
CA LEU A 143 12.16 3.56 -1.61
C LEU A 143 11.48 4.91 -1.85
N PHE A 144 10.40 4.95 -2.65
CA PHE A 144 9.67 6.20 -2.89
C PHE A 144 8.89 6.65 -1.65
N TRP A 145 8.38 5.71 -0.85
CA TRP A 145 7.79 6.01 0.45
C TRP A 145 8.84 6.59 1.40
N LEU A 146 10.01 5.94 1.49
CA LEU A 146 11.14 6.44 2.28
C LEU A 146 11.58 7.84 1.84
N ALA A 147 11.75 8.05 0.54
CA ALA A 147 12.14 9.34 -0.02
C ALA A 147 11.12 10.44 0.33
N GLY A 148 9.82 10.15 0.26
CA GLY A 148 8.77 11.08 0.67
C GLY A 148 8.83 11.43 2.15
N ILE A 149 8.96 10.43 3.04
CA ILE A 149 9.07 10.64 4.49
C ILE A 149 10.32 11.47 4.83
N VAL A 150 11.47 11.12 4.25
CA VAL A 150 12.73 11.83 4.47
C VAL A 150 12.64 13.26 3.95
N ALA A 151 12.11 13.48 2.74
CA ALA A 151 11.90 14.81 2.18
C ALA A 151 10.98 15.65 3.08
N PHE A 152 9.89 15.08 3.58
CA PHE A 152 9.01 15.75 4.55
C PHE A 152 9.77 16.17 5.81
N LEU A 153 10.52 15.25 6.44
CA LEU A 153 11.26 15.55 7.67
C LEU A 153 12.33 16.63 7.47
N ILE A 154 13.05 16.60 6.35
CA ILE A 154 14.04 17.63 5.98
C ILE A 154 13.35 18.99 5.86
N ARG A 155 12.22 19.05 5.13
CA ARG A 155 11.49 20.30 4.86
C ARG A 155 10.82 20.87 6.11
N GLN A 156 10.34 20.01 7.00
CA GLN A 156 9.81 20.41 8.32
C GLN A 156 10.90 20.68 9.35
N ARG A 157 12.19 20.59 8.98
CA ARG A 157 13.35 20.75 9.87
C ARG A 157 13.32 19.82 11.10
N ARG A 158 12.78 18.61 10.94
CA ARG A 158 12.67 17.57 11.97
C ARG A 158 13.91 16.67 12.01
N GLY A 159 15.09 17.30 12.07
CA GLY A 159 16.39 16.61 11.94
C GLY A 159 16.66 15.56 13.03
N ARG A 160 16.19 15.78 14.27
CA ARG A 160 16.35 14.80 15.36
C ARG A 160 15.68 13.46 15.04
N GLY A 161 14.44 13.53 14.55
CA GLY A 161 13.69 12.35 14.13
C GLY A 161 14.36 11.62 12.96
N LEU A 162 14.86 12.39 11.99
CA LEU A 162 15.61 11.83 10.86
C LEU A 162 16.87 11.09 11.31
N VAL A 163 17.68 11.68 12.19
CA VAL A 163 18.92 11.05 12.70
C VAL A 163 18.60 9.77 13.48
N GLN A 164 17.58 9.79 14.35
CA GLN A 164 17.15 8.60 15.08
C GLN A 164 16.69 7.49 14.13
N GLY A 165 15.89 7.86 13.12
CA GLY A 165 15.40 6.95 12.10
C GLY A 165 16.52 6.35 11.27
N VAL A 166 17.46 7.17 10.79
CA VAL A 166 18.65 6.72 10.05
C VAL A 166 19.51 5.80 10.91
N GLY A 167 19.73 6.12 12.18
CA GLY A 167 20.46 5.25 13.11
C GLY A 167 19.82 3.88 13.27
N ALA A 168 18.50 3.82 13.49
CA ALA A 168 17.75 2.57 13.55
C ALA A 168 17.81 1.80 12.23
N SER A 169 17.66 2.50 11.10
CA SER A 169 17.79 1.96 9.74
C SER A 169 19.15 1.33 9.49
N LEU A 170 20.23 2.01 9.85
CA LEU A 170 21.59 1.49 9.72
C LEU A 170 21.83 0.26 10.59
N ALA A 171 21.32 0.26 11.84
CA ALA A 171 21.41 -0.91 12.71
C ALA A 171 20.65 -2.12 12.11
N GLY A 172 19.47 -1.89 11.54
CA GLY A 172 18.72 -2.93 10.85
C GLY A 172 19.41 -3.48 9.62
N VAL A 173 19.98 -2.61 8.78
CA VAL A 173 20.77 -3.04 7.61
C VAL A 173 22.03 -3.80 8.05
N ALA A 174 22.72 -3.33 9.10
CA ALA A 174 23.87 -4.03 9.67
C ALA A 174 23.48 -5.43 10.19
N PHE A 175 22.30 -5.56 10.80
CA PHE A 175 21.75 -6.86 11.18
C PHE A 175 21.44 -7.74 9.95
N LEU A 176 20.92 -7.18 8.85
CA LEU A 176 20.73 -7.95 7.62
C LEU A 176 22.05 -8.48 7.05
N PHE A 177 23.15 -7.72 7.17
CA PHE A 177 24.48 -8.20 6.78
C PHE A 177 24.95 -9.42 7.60
N THR A 178 24.48 -9.62 8.84
CA THR A 178 24.80 -10.83 9.61
C THR A 178 23.99 -12.04 9.17
N LEU A 179 22.78 -11.83 8.64
CA LEU A 179 21.92 -12.88 8.11
C LEU A 179 22.30 -13.27 6.67
N PHE A 180 22.72 -12.30 5.86
CA PHE A 180 23.07 -12.47 4.46
C PHE A 180 24.48 -11.92 4.22
N PRO A 181 25.53 -12.69 4.53
CA PRO A 181 26.90 -12.23 4.37
C PRO A 181 27.24 -12.06 2.89
N GLY A 182 27.82 -10.89 2.57
CA GLY A 182 28.35 -10.59 1.24
C GLY A 182 27.58 -9.49 0.50
N PRO A 183 28.29 -8.57 -0.18
CA PRO A 183 27.66 -7.48 -0.93
C PRO A 183 26.81 -7.99 -2.11
N THR A 184 27.10 -9.19 -2.63
CA THR A 184 26.37 -9.81 -3.75
C THR A 184 24.91 -10.10 -3.40
N ALA A 185 24.63 -10.62 -2.20
CA ALA A 185 23.25 -10.87 -1.77
C ALA A 185 22.44 -9.58 -1.66
N LEU A 186 23.08 -8.49 -1.19
CA LEU A 186 22.45 -7.18 -1.09
C LEU A 186 22.30 -6.50 -2.47
N LEU A 187 23.24 -6.70 -3.38
CA LEU A 187 23.12 -6.21 -4.76
C LEU A 187 22.02 -6.97 -5.52
N ASN A 188 21.88 -8.28 -5.30
CA ASN A 188 20.79 -9.07 -5.87
C ASN A 188 19.43 -8.63 -5.34
N LEU A 189 19.34 -8.19 -4.08
CA LEU A 189 18.14 -7.56 -3.54
C LEU A 189 17.72 -6.30 -4.32
N MET A 190 18.70 -5.59 -4.91
CA MET A 190 18.47 -4.38 -5.70
C MET A 190 18.44 -4.64 -7.21
N ASN A 191 18.63 -5.89 -7.65
CA ASN A 191 18.75 -6.22 -9.06
C ASN A 191 17.36 -6.20 -9.72
N PRO A 192 17.15 -5.38 -10.78
CA PRO A 192 15.92 -5.45 -11.55
C PRO A 192 15.82 -6.81 -12.24
N GLN A 193 14.76 -7.56 -11.94
CA GLN A 193 14.51 -8.88 -12.53
C GLN A 193 14.30 -8.84 -14.03
N TRP A 194 13.78 -7.73 -14.53
CA TRP A 194 13.38 -7.59 -15.92
C TRP A 194 14.38 -6.71 -16.66
N GLN A 195 15.19 -7.35 -17.50
CA GLN A 195 16.08 -6.66 -18.45
C GLN A 195 15.39 -6.37 -19.80
N PHE A 196 14.09 -6.65 -19.89
CA PHE A 196 13.25 -6.37 -21.05
C PHE A 196 11.99 -5.62 -20.63
N SER A 197 11.30 -5.05 -21.61
CA SER A 197 10.04 -4.35 -21.40
C SER A 197 8.85 -5.27 -21.58
N GLU A 198 7.95 -5.27 -20.63
CA GLU A 198 6.72 -6.07 -20.67
C GLU A 198 5.55 -5.25 -20.15
N ASP A 199 4.39 -5.33 -20.80
CA ASP A 199 3.16 -4.74 -20.28
C ASP A 199 3.31 -3.27 -19.87
N SER A 200 4.10 -2.49 -20.61
CA SER A 200 4.36 -1.09 -20.29
C SER A 200 4.34 -0.21 -21.53
N LEU A 201 4.29 1.11 -21.33
CA LEU A 201 4.44 2.07 -22.43
C LEU A 201 5.78 1.89 -23.17
N HIS A 202 6.81 1.43 -22.46
CA HIS A 202 8.15 1.30 -23.03
C HIS A 202 8.25 0.18 -24.05
N THR A 203 7.42 -0.86 -23.96
CA THR A 203 7.34 -1.89 -25.01
C THR A 203 7.04 -1.24 -26.36
N VAL A 204 6.05 -0.35 -26.43
CA VAL A 204 5.70 0.37 -27.67
C VAL A 204 6.80 1.33 -28.10
N LEU A 205 7.38 2.08 -27.15
CA LEU A 205 8.41 3.08 -27.46
C LEU A 205 9.71 2.44 -27.98
N ILE A 206 10.14 1.34 -27.37
CA ILE A 206 11.35 0.61 -27.78
C ILE A 206 11.12 -0.05 -29.14
N ASP A 207 9.96 -0.66 -29.37
CA ASP A 207 9.61 -1.25 -30.67
C ASP A 207 9.61 -0.20 -31.80
N TRP A 208 9.02 0.96 -31.55
CA TRP A 208 9.01 2.08 -32.50
C TRP A 208 10.40 2.67 -32.71
N GLY A 209 11.19 2.82 -31.65
CA GLY A 209 12.59 3.25 -31.73
C GLY A 209 13.42 2.29 -32.59
N GLY A 210 13.26 0.98 -32.37
CA GLY A 210 13.91 -0.05 -33.19
C GLY A 210 13.47 -0.02 -34.65
N ALA A 211 12.18 0.17 -34.92
CA ALA A 211 11.67 0.31 -36.29
C ALA A 211 12.23 1.55 -37.00
N LEU A 212 12.36 2.67 -36.29
CA LEU A 212 12.99 3.89 -36.81
C LEU A 212 14.48 3.65 -37.11
N CYS A 213 15.23 3.02 -36.21
CA CYS A 213 16.63 2.67 -36.43
C CYS A 213 16.83 1.82 -37.68
N ARG A 214 15.97 0.80 -37.90
CA ARG A 214 15.98 -0.01 -39.13
C ARG A 214 15.70 0.81 -40.38
N THR A 215 14.73 1.72 -40.32
CA THR A 215 14.38 2.62 -41.45
C THR A 215 15.53 3.56 -41.80
N LEU A 216 16.31 3.99 -40.81
CA LEU A 216 17.49 4.83 -40.98
C LEU A 216 18.77 4.04 -41.33
N ASN A 217 18.65 2.73 -41.61
CA ASN A 217 19.75 1.82 -41.89
C ASN A 217 20.86 1.83 -40.81
N SER A 218 20.46 2.01 -39.54
CA SER A 218 21.33 1.91 -38.38
C SER A 218 21.58 0.44 -38.00
N THR A 219 22.73 0.16 -37.40
CA THR A 219 23.09 -1.16 -36.85
C THR A 219 22.54 -1.40 -35.44
N TRP A 220 21.79 -0.45 -34.87
CA TRP A 220 21.29 -0.54 -33.50
C TRP A 220 20.17 -1.57 -33.36
N GLY A 221 20.32 -2.46 -32.37
CA GLY A 221 19.35 -3.47 -31.99
C GLY A 221 18.47 -3.04 -30.81
N TYR A 222 17.74 -4.00 -30.25
CA TYR A 222 16.86 -3.78 -29.10
C TYR A 222 17.65 -3.25 -27.89
N ASP A 223 18.82 -3.80 -27.61
CA ASP A 223 19.61 -3.46 -26.41
C ASP A 223 20.09 -2.00 -26.41
N GLU A 224 20.52 -1.48 -27.56
CA GLU A 224 20.94 -0.08 -27.70
C GLU A 224 19.74 0.86 -27.49
N VAL A 225 18.61 0.56 -28.12
CA VAL A 225 17.37 1.36 -27.97
C VAL A 225 16.87 1.30 -26.53
N PHE A 226 16.89 0.12 -25.91
CA PHE A 226 16.55 -0.09 -24.51
C PHE A 226 17.43 0.75 -23.58
N LYS A 227 18.76 0.73 -23.75
CA LYS A 227 19.69 1.53 -22.94
C LYS A 227 19.41 3.03 -23.05
N ILE A 228 19.10 3.51 -24.26
CA ILE A 228 18.77 4.93 -24.50
C ILE A 228 17.44 5.29 -23.85
N ASP A 229 16.41 4.46 -24.02
CA ASP A 229 15.13 4.62 -23.34
C ASP A 229 15.32 4.68 -21.81
N ARG A 230 16.07 3.74 -21.22
CA ARG A 230 16.38 3.74 -19.79
C ARG A 230 17.13 4.99 -19.36
N LEU A 231 18.08 5.50 -20.14
CA LEU A 231 18.80 6.73 -19.82
C LEU A 231 17.85 7.94 -19.80
N ILE A 232 17.05 8.12 -20.85
CA ILE A 232 16.13 9.25 -21.00
C ILE A 232 15.07 9.22 -19.89
N PHE A 233 14.39 8.09 -19.72
CA PHE A 233 13.29 8.00 -18.77
C PHE A 233 13.77 7.95 -17.32
N SER A 234 14.98 7.46 -17.03
CA SER A 234 15.58 7.63 -15.69
C SER A 234 15.88 9.09 -15.40
N ALA A 235 16.46 9.85 -16.34
CA ALA A 235 16.72 11.27 -16.14
C ALA A 235 15.42 12.07 -15.93
N LEU A 236 14.40 11.81 -16.76
CA LEU A 236 13.08 12.43 -16.62
C LEU A 236 12.43 12.07 -15.27
N PHE A 237 12.43 10.80 -14.91
CA PHE A 237 11.81 10.33 -13.68
C PHE A 237 12.50 10.87 -12.43
N LEU A 238 13.84 10.93 -12.41
CA LEU A 238 14.60 11.55 -11.32
C LEU A 238 14.30 13.06 -11.21
N GLY A 239 14.23 13.77 -12.34
CA GLY A 239 13.84 15.18 -12.36
C GLY A 239 12.43 15.40 -11.79
N VAL A 240 11.47 14.58 -12.20
CA VAL A 240 10.09 14.62 -11.66
C VAL A 240 10.06 14.26 -10.18
N CYS A 241 10.78 13.23 -9.75
CA CYS A 241 10.88 12.87 -8.33
C CYS A 241 11.42 14.04 -7.50
N GLY A 242 12.52 14.66 -7.94
CA GLY A 242 13.08 15.84 -7.28
C GLY A 242 12.07 16.99 -7.19
N TRP A 243 11.37 17.29 -8.29
CA TRP A 243 10.32 18.31 -8.31
C TRP A 243 9.14 17.99 -7.37
N ARG A 244 8.66 16.75 -7.36
CA ARG A 244 7.52 16.34 -6.53
C ARG A 244 7.89 16.30 -5.05
N LEU A 245 9.05 15.75 -4.70
CA LEU A 245 9.54 15.70 -3.33
C LEU A 245 9.82 17.10 -2.76
N THR A 246 10.30 18.04 -3.58
CA THR A 246 10.47 19.45 -3.17
C THR A 246 9.15 20.21 -3.05
N SER A 247 8.08 19.70 -3.64
CA SER A 247 6.72 20.27 -3.54
C SER A 247 5.98 19.89 -2.25
N ILE A 248 6.53 18.98 -1.43
CA ILE A 248 5.95 18.58 -0.14
C ILE A 248 6.04 19.74 0.85
N ARG A 249 4.91 20.17 1.41
CA ARG A 249 4.81 21.31 2.35
C ARG A 249 4.24 20.95 3.70
N ASP A 250 3.39 19.95 3.74
CA ASP A 250 2.63 19.46 4.89
C ASP A 250 2.29 17.97 4.69
N PHE A 251 1.63 17.37 5.68
CA PHE A 251 1.32 15.93 5.66
C PHE A 251 0.33 15.54 4.56
N VAL A 252 -0.62 16.42 4.21
CA VAL A 252 -1.59 16.16 3.13
C VAL A 252 -0.90 16.20 1.77
N SER A 253 -0.06 17.21 1.54
CA SER A 253 0.77 17.29 0.34
C SER A 253 1.75 16.13 0.22
N LEU A 254 2.29 15.60 1.33
CA LEU A 254 3.13 14.39 1.31
C LEU A 254 2.37 13.20 0.67
N ILE A 255 1.14 12.94 1.12
CA ILE A 255 0.31 11.86 0.58
C ILE A 255 0.06 12.09 -0.92
N ARG A 256 -0.31 13.31 -1.30
CA ARG A 256 -0.56 13.67 -2.71
C ARG A 256 0.68 13.51 -3.60
N GLU A 257 1.82 14.07 -3.20
CA GLU A 257 3.04 14.01 -4.01
C GLU A 257 3.62 12.58 -4.07
N LEU A 258 3.48 11.78 -3.01
CA LEU A 258 3.77 10.34 -3.07
C LEU A 258 2.91 9.64 -4.11
N GLY A 259 1.62 9.97 -4.19
CA GLY A 259 0.73 9.41 -5.21
C GLY A 259 1.15 9.79 -6.62
N HIS A 260 1.58 11.03 -6.84
CA HIS A 260 2.13 11.43 -8.13
C HIS A 260 3.42 10.70 -8.48
N VAL A 261 4.36 10.55 -7.53
CA VAL A 261 5.61 9.83 -7.76
C VAL A 261 5.34 8.37 -8.14
N LEU A 262 4.49 7.66 -7.39
CA LEU A 262 4.14 6.27 -7.68
C LEU A 262 3.32 6.12 -8.97
N LEU A 263 2.43 7.07 -9.27
CA LEU A 263 1.66 7.03 -10.50
C LEU A 263 2.57 7.21 -11.73
N ILE A 264 3.50 8.16 -11.67
CA ILE A 264 4.45 8.42 -12.75
C ILE A 264 5.46 7.28 -12.87
N LEU A 265 5.85 6.67 -11.74
CA LEU A 265 6.62 5.44 -11.72
C LEU A 265 5.95 4.37 -12.59
N LEU A 266 4.66 4.08 -12.33
CA LEU A 266 3.95 2.99 -12.99
C LEU A 266 3.54 3.31 -14.43
N LEU A 267 3.15 4.56 -14.73
CA LEU A 267 2.67 4.92 -16.05
C LEU A 267 3.78 5.37 -17.03
N GLY A 268 4.94 5.80 -16.52
CA GLY A 268 5.94 6.47 -17.35
C GLY A 268 7.41 6.11 -17.12
N TYR A 269 7.74 5.32 -16.09
CA TYR A 269 9.12 4.86 -15.86
C TYR A 269 9.28 3.35 -15.86
N ALA A 270 8.35 2.63 -15.26
CA ALA A 270 8.42 1.19 -15.09
C ALA A 270 8.46 0.49 -16.45
N VAL A 271 9.53 -0.27 -16.68
CA VAL A 271 9.74 -1.02 -17.92
C VAL A 271 8.88 -2.28 -17.99
N SER A 272 8.50 -2.81 -16.81
CA SER A 272 7.54 -3.88 -16.66
C SER A 272 6.49 -3.54 -15.62
N VAL A 273 5.21 -3.66 -15.98
CA VAL A 273 4.09 -3.32 -15.08
C VAL A 273 3.09 -4.46 -15.04
N TYR A 274 2.83 -4.95 -13.84
CA TYR A 274 1.80 -5.95 -13.61
C TYR A 274 0.61 -5.34 -12.85
N PRO A 275 -0.60 -5.93 -12.98
CA PRO A 275 -1.81 -5.39 -12.37
C PRO A 275 -1.72 -5.13 -10.86
N TRP A 276 -1.05 -6.02 -10.13
CA TRP A 276 -0.84 -5.86 -8.68
C TRP A 276 0.03 -4.66 -8.30
N TYR A 277 0.76 -4.03 -9.22
CA TYR A 277 1.48 -2.80 -8.90
C TYR A 277 0.56 -1.60 -8.69
N ILE A 278 -0.61 -1.59 -9.34
CA ILE A 278 -1.56 -0.47 -9.21
C ILE A 278 -2.14 -0.41 -7.79
N VAL A 279 -2.20 -1.53 -7.06
CA VAL A 279 -2.73 -1.55 -5.68
C VAL A 279 -1.93 -0.66 -4.72
N TRP A 280 -0.67 -0.34 -5.04
CA TRP A 280 0.17 0.57 -4.25
C TRP A 280 -0.42 1.99 -4.18
N LEU A 281 -1.19 2.38 -5.19
CA LEU A 281 -1.78 3.71 -5.33
C LEU A 281 -3.11 3.86 -4.58
N LEU A 282 -3.82 2.75 -4.35
CA LEU A 282 -5.14 2.72 -3.73
C LEU A 282 -5.19 3.29 -2.30
N PRO A 283 -4.21 3.03 -1.39
CA PRO A 283 -4.19 3.72 -0.09
C PRO A 283 -4.06 5.25 -0.25
N ILE A 284 -3.37 5.70 -1.30
CA ILE A 284 -3.21 7.13 -1.57
C ILE A 284 -4.50 7.71 -2.16
N ALA A 285 -5.18 7.00 -3.07
CA ALA A 285 -6.49 7.39 -3.56
C ALA A 285 -7.53 7.54 -2.43
N ALA A 286 -7.47 6.66 -1.43
CA ALA A 286 -8.32 6.71 -0.25
C ALA A 286 -8.02 7.93 0.65
N LEU A 287 -6.75 8.36 0.74
CA LEU A 287 -6.30 9.37 1.71
C LEU A 287 -5.94 10.74 1.10
N THR A 288 -5.92 10.87 -0.22
CA THR A 288 -5.57 12.13 -0.89
C THR A 288 -6.70 13.15 -0.83
N ASP A 289 -6.33 14.43 -0.79
CA ASP A 289 -7.23 15.57 -0.96
C ASP A 289 -7.51 15.88 -2.45
N SER A 290 -6.70 15.36 -3.38
CA SER A 290 -6.84 15.61 -4.80
C SER A 290 -7.85 14.67 -5.44
N GLU A 291 -8.99 15.21 -5.86
CA GLU A 291 -10.00 14.47 -6.61
C GLU A 291 -9.44 13.94 -7.94
N ARG A 292 -8.67 14.75 -8.67
CA ARG A 292 -8.01 14.35 -9.92
C ARG A 292 -7.12 13.12 -9.73
N LEU A 293 -6.19 13.17 -8.76
CA LEU A 293 -5.30 12.05 -8.49
C LEU A 293 -6.08 10.80 -8.10
N ARG A 294 -7.09 10.93 -7.23
CA ARG A 294 -7.96 9.83 -6.82
C ARG A 294 -8.69 9.20 -8.02
N ARG A 295 -9.26 10.01 -8.91
CA ARG A 295 -9.96 9.55 -10.12
C ARG A 295 -9.02 8.84 -11.08
N THR A 296 -7.83 9.41 -11.35
CA THR A 296 -6.82 8.75 -12.20
C THR A 296 -6.44 7.38 -11.64
N ILE A 297 -6.19 7.28 -10.33
CA ILE A 297 -5.86 6.00 -9.67
C ILE A 297 -7.03 5.01 -9.76
N ALA A 298 -8.27 5.46 -9.53
CA ALA A 298 -9.44 4.60 -9.64
C ALA A 298 -9.60 4.04 -11.07
N VAL A 299 -9.42 4.90 -12.08
CA VAL A 299 -9.41 4.50 -13.50
C VAL A 299 -8.26 3.54 -13.78
N SER A 300 -7.03 3.80 -13.32
CA SER A 300 -5.90 2.87 -13.42
C SER A 300 -6.23 1.51 -12.84
N SER A 301 -6.89 1.46 -11.67
CA SER A 301 -7.23 0.19 -11.00
C SER A 301 -8.21 -0.67 -11.79
N SER A 302 -9.08 -0.05 -12.59
CA SER A 302 -10.02 -0.77 -13.45
C SER A 302 -9.39 -1.10 -14.80
N ALA A 303 -8.69 -0.13 -15.40
CA ALA A 303 -8.05 -0.23 -16.70
C ALA A 303 -7.00 -1.35 -16.76
N VAL A 304 -6.24 -1.53 -15.67
CA VAL A 304 -5.16 -2.52 -15.64
C VAL A 304 -5.66 -3.97 -15.71
N LEU A 305 -6.93 -4.23 -15.41
CA LEU A 305 -7.55 -5.56 -15.59
C LEU A 305 -7.59 -6.01 -17.05
N ALA A 306 -7.44 -5.08 -18.01
CA ALA A 306 -7.26 -5.41 -19.42
C ALA A 306 -6.01 -6.31 -19.64
N LEU A 307 -4.98 -6.19 -18.80
CA LEU A 307 -3.78 -7.02 -18.90
C LEU A 307 -4.05 -8.49 -18.58
N TYR A 308 -5.03 -8.79 -17.72
CA TYR A 308 -5.50 -10.16 -17.45
C TYR A 308 -6.50 -10.67 -18.48
N THR A 309 -7.38 -9.80 -18.96
CA THR A 309 -8.45 -10.18 -19.90
C THR A 309 -7.85 -10.65 -21.23
N PHE A 310 -6.71 -10.07 -21.62
CA PHE A 310 -5.97 -10.42 -22.83
C PHE A 310 -4.55 -10.84 -22.44
N PRO A 311 -4.34 -12.05 -21.90
CA PRO A 311 -3.01 -12.46 -21.46
C PRO A 311 -2.05 -12.55 -22.65
N TYR A 312 -0.81 -12.12 -22.44
CA TYR A 312 0.21 -11.99 -23.50
C TYR A 312 0.32 -13.25 -24.37
N ALA A 313 0.38 -14.44 -23.76
CA ALA A 313 0.48 -15.71 -24.46
C ALA A 313 -0.68 -16.00 -25.45
N LEU A 314 -1.90 -15.55 -25.14
CA LEU A 314 -3.04 -15.69 -26.06
C LEU A 314 -3.00 -14.63 -27.15
N VAL A 315 -2.59 -13.40 -26.80
CA VAL A 315 -2.51 -12.28 -27.73
C VAL A 315 -1.45 -12.54 -28.80
N GLU A 316 -0.29 -13.04 -28.43
CA GLU A 316 0.85 -13.28 -29.33
C GLU A 316 0.52 -14.34 -30.41
N GLN A 317 -0.28 -15.35 -30.06
CA GLN A 317 -0.68 -16.40 -30.98
C GLN A 317 -1.86 -16.01 -31.88
N ALA A 318 -2.54 -14.90 -31.59
CA ALA A 318 -3.74 -14.49 -32.31
C ALA A 318 -3.40 -13.82 -33.67
N PRO A 319 -4.22 -14.04 -34.72
CA PRO A 319 -4.16 -13.21 -35.92
C PRO A 319 -4.32 -11.73 -35.58
N GLY A 320 -3.41 -10.89 -36.09
CA GLY A 320 -3.39 -9.46 -35.75
C GLY A 320 -2.91 -9.15 -34.33
N HIS A 321 -2.11 -10.02 -33.71
CA HIS A 321 -1.52 -9.86 -32.37
C HIS A 321 -1.02 -8.44 -32.06
N SER A 322 -0.40 -7.74 -33.02
CA SER A 322 0.09 -6.37 -32.82
C SER A 322 -1.04 -5.38 -32.50
N ALA A 323 -2.21 -5.53 -33.13
CA ALA A 323 -3.38 -4.67 -32.87
C ALA A 323 -3.99 -4.99 -31.50
N TRP A 324 -4.06 -6.26 -31.13
CA TRP A 324 -4.53 -6.71 -29.82
C TRP A 324 -3.61 -6.26 -28.68
N SER A 325 -2.28 -6.37 -28.86
CA SER A 325 -1.28 -5.84 -27.94
C SER A 325 -1.41 -4.31 -27.79
N GLY A 326 -1.56 -3.59 -28.90
CA GLY A 326 -1.78 -2.15 -28.88
C GLY A 326 -3.07 -1.75 -28.15
N LEU A 327 -4.18 -2.48 -28.37
CA LEU A 327 -5.44 -2.25 -27.67
C LEU A 327 -5.32 -2.52 -26.17
N ARG A 328 -4.70 -3.64 -25.80
CA ARG A 328 -4.44 -4.05 -24.42
C ARG A 328 -3.64 -2.99 -23.66
N LEU A 329 -2.53 -2.51 -24.22
CA LEU A 329 -1.72 -1.45 -23.62
C LEU A 329 -2.43 -0.09 -23.65
N GLY A 330 -3.18 0.21 -24.71
CA GLY A 330 -3.99 1.41 -24.81
C GLY A 330 -5.09 1.49 -23.74
N MET A 331 -5.74 0.36 -23.44
CA MET A 331 -6.70 0.25 -22.34
C MET A 331 -6.00 0.44 -20.99
N ALA A 332 -4.91 -0.31 -20.73
CA ALA A 332 -4.24 -0.31 -19.43
C ALA A 332 -3.54 1.03 -19.09
N PHE A 333 -2.93 1.69 -20.08
CA PHE A 333 -2.09 2.89 -19.87
C PHE A 333 -2.66 4.14 -20.55
N GLY A 334 -3.16 4.01 -21.78
CA GLY A 334 -3.70 5.14 -22.55
C GLY A 334 -4.91 5.79 -21.88
N VAL A 335 -5.84 4.99 -21.35
CA VAL A 335 -7.03 5.51 -20.65
C VAL A 335 -6.64 6.28 -19.37
N PRO A 336 -5.83 5.73 -18.44
CA PRO A 336 -5.37 6.51 -17.29
C PRO A 336 -4.58 7.78 -17.64
N ILE A 337 -3.66 7.69 -18.62
CA ILE A 337 -2.88 8.85 -19.08
C ILE A 337 -3.80 9.92 -19.65
N GLY A 338 -4.79 9.52 -20.46
CA GLY A 338 -5.80 10.41 -21.03
C GLY A 338 -6.60 11.13 -19.94
N PHE A 339 -7.11 10.41 -18.94
CA PHE A 339 -7.78 11.02 -17.78
C PHE A 339 -6.86 11.98 -17.04
N TRP A 340 -5.62 11.58 -16.80
CA TRP A 340 -4.66 12.42 -16.11
C TRP A 340 -4.39 13.73 -16.87
N VAL A 341 -4.25 13.69 -18.20
CA VAL A 341 -3.99 14.87 -19.04
C VAL A 341 -5.25 15.74 -19.21
N LEU A 342 -6.41 15.15 -19.52
CA LEU A 342 -7.64 15.86 -19.83
C LEU A 342 -8.22 16.61 -18.62
N ASP A 343 -8.14 16.04 -17.42
CA ASP A 343 -8.56 16.74 -16.20
C ASP A 343 -7.65 17.96 -15.91
N GLY A 344 -6.42 17.99 -16.44
CA GLY A 344 -5.52 19.14 -16.34
C GLY A 344 -5.99 20.38 -17.11
N ILE A 345 -6.81 20.24 -18.14
CA ILE A 345 -7.32 21.38 -18.93
C ILE A 345 -8.47 22.08 -18.20
N ARG A 346 -9.28 21.34 -17.46
CA ARG A 346 -10.53 21.85 -16.84
C ARG A 346 -10.33 22.50 -15.48
N GLU A 347 -9.28 22.15 -14.72
CA GLU A 347 -9.03 22.66 -13.37
C GLU A 347 -8.35 24.04 -13.32
N SER A 348 -7.90 24.59 -14.46
CA SER A 348 -7.32 25.94 -14.53
C SER A 348 -8.32 27.08 -14.23
N ARG A 349 -9.58 26.75 -13.92
CA ARG A 349 -10.63 27.70 -13.57
C ARG A 349 -11.46 27.22 -12.39
N SER A 350 -10.93 27.37 -11.17
CA SER A 350 -11.79 27.59 -10.00
C SER A 350 -11.26 28.77 -9.18
N PRO A 351 -12.13 29.65 -8.66
CA PRO A 351 -11.73 30.93 -8.08
C PRO A 351 -11.04 30.72 -6.73
N ARG A 352 -10.04 31.54 -6.44
CA ARG A 352 -9.48 31.66 -5.08
C ARG A 352 -10.63 31.96 -4.11
N VAL A 353 -10.90 31.04 -3.20
CA VAL A 353 -11.78 31.30 -2.05
C VAL A 353 -11.06 32.34 -1.19
N GLY A 354 -11.53 33.59 -1.23
CA GLY A 354 -11.07 34.66 -0.35
C GLY A 354 -11.52 34.44 1.09
N PRO A 355 -10.86 35.05 2.08
CA PRO A 355 -11.22 34.87 3.48
C PRO A 355 -12.62 35.43 3.76
N VAL A 356 -13.46 34.60 4.38
CA VAL A 356 -14.77 35.01 4.90
C VAL A 356 -14.54 36.04 6.00
N SER A 357 -14.78 37.31 5.68
CA SER A 357 -14.88 38.39 6.66
C SER A 357 -16.15 38.17 7.48
N ALA A 358 -15.98 37.77 8.75
CA ALA A 358 -17.05 37.77 9.73
C ALA A 358 -17.39 39.23 10.07
N LYS A 359 -18.39 39.80 9.39
CA LYS A 359 -19.02 41.04 9.84
C LYS A 359 -19.83 40.74 11.10
N MET A 360 -19.28 41.17 12.23
CA MET A 360 -19.95 41.36 13.50
C MET A 360 -21.07 42.39 13.30
N SER A 361 -22.34 41.96 13.40
CA SER A 361 -23.48 42.87 13.44
C SER A 361 -24.02 42.92 14.86
N THR A 362 -23.72 44.02 15.52
CA THR A 362 -24.42 44.51 16.71
C THR A 362 -25.75 45.15 16.27
N ALA A 363 -26.89 44.65 16.74
CA ALA A 363 -28.14 45.39 16.71
C ALA A 363 -29.06 44.99 17.89
N SER A 364 -28.98 45.83 18.93
CA SER A 364 -30.06 46.37 19.77
C SER A 364 -31.39 45.62 19.92
N ALA A 365 -31.73 45.35 21.18
CA ALA A 365 -33.07 45.00 21.66
C ALA A 365 -34.06 46.17 21.50
N ILE A 366 -35.26 45.90 20.97
CA ILE A 366 -36.53 46.58 21.28
C ILE A 366 -37.64 45.53 21.16
N GLY A 367 -38.45 45.36 22.20
CA GLY A 367 -39.52 44.37 22.27
C GLY A 367 -40.83 44.79 21.63
N ALA A 368 -41.71 43.81 21.37
CA ALA A 368 -43.17 43.92 21.50
C ALA A 368 -43.86 42.60 21.05
N THR A 369 -44.55 41.98 22.02
CA THR A 369 -45.89 41.37 21.93
C THR A 369 -46.31 40.44 20.78
N SER A 370 -46.60 39.19 21.19
CA SER A 370 -47.77 38.36 20.85
C SER A 370 -48.21 38.20 19.38
N ARG A 371 -48.22 36.95 18.90
CA ARG A 371 -49.48 36.20 18.64
C ARG A 371 -49.20 34.76 18.22
N SER A 372 -50.01 33.89 18.80
CA SER A 372 -50.21 32.48 18.51
C SER A 372 -50.63 32.20 17.06
N SER A 373 -50.14 31.11 16.47
CA SER A 373 -51.05 30.11 15.90
C SER A 373 -50.35 28.76 15.76
N THR A 374 -51.15 27.76 16.10
CA THR A 374 -50.93 26.33 16.19
C THR A 374 -50.77 25.67 14.82
N HIS A 375 -49.84 24.70 14.72
CA HIS A 375 -50.18 23.41 14.11
C HIS A 375 -49.32 22.29 14.71
N GLN A 376 -50.00 21.42 15.45
CA GLN A 376 -49.51 20.17 16.00
C GLN A 376 -49.79 19.05 14.99
N SER A 377 -48.78 18.26 14.61
CA SER A 377 -48.97 16.87 14.19
C SER A 377 -47.76 16.02 14.58
N ARG A 378 -47.89 15.47 15.79
CA ARG A 378 -47.44 14.16 16.29
C ARG A 378 -46.05 13.63 15.91
N CYS A 379 -45.19 13.63 16.93
CA CYS A 379 -44.13 12.67 17.20
C CYS A 379 -44.65 11.26 17.51
N ARG A 380 -43.94 10.25 17.00
CA ARG A 380 -43.42 9.06 17.73
C ARG A 380 -42.09 8.74 17.01
N GLY A 381 -40.89 8.78 17.57
CA GLY A 381 -40.45 8.63 18.95
C GLY A 381 -39.92 7.22 19.14
N PHE A 382 -38.61 7.00 18.93
CA PHE A 382 -37.75 6.32 19.89
C PHE A 382 -36.27 6.66 19.62
N ALA A 383 -35.75 7.45 20.55
CA ALA A 383 -34.36 7.77 20.83
C ALA A 383 -33.75 6.57 21.62
N LEU A 384 -32.47 6.43 22.00
CA LEU A 384 -31.29 7.28 22.16
C LEU A 384 -30.16 6.34 22.64
N TRP A 385 -28.94 6.87 22.66
CA TRP A 385 -27.73 6.56 23.47
C TRP A 385 -26.51 6.50 22.53
N GLY A 386 -25.54 7.39 22.58
CA GLY A 386 -25.22 8.44 23.55
C GLY A 386 -23.70 8.63 23.50
N ALA A 387 -23.26 9.73 22.89
CA ALA A 387 -21.85 10.12 22.81
C ALA A 387 -21.59 11.14 23.91
N GLU A 388 -20.54 10.93 24.71
CA GLU A 388 -19.99 11.98 25.57
C GLU A 388 -18.55 12.29 25.17
N CYS A 389 -18.37 13.52 24.71
CA CYS A 389 -17.11 14.24 24.65
C CYS A 389 -16.82 14.83 26.03
N TYR A 390 -15.58 14.75 26.50
CA TYR A 390 -15.10 15.58 27.61
C TYR A 390 -13.79 16.27 27.21
N VAL A 391 -13.85 17.61 27.12
CA VAL A 391 -12.70 18.51 27.18
C VAL A 391 -13.05 19.58 28.21
N ALA A 392 -12.29 19.64 29.30
CA ALA A 392 -12.15 20.86 30.09
C ALA A 392 -10.80 20.86 30.82
N ARG A 393 -10.17 22.03 30.75
CA ARG A 393 -8.87 22.44 31.26
C ARG A 393 -9.14 23.27 32.53
N LEU A 394 -8.37 23.11 33.63
CA LEU A 394 -7.81 24.22 34.45
C LEU A 394 -7.05 23.74 35.71
N ARG A 395 -5.99 24.51 36.01
CA ARG A 395 -5.00 24.44 37.11
C ARG A 395 -5.62 24.68 38.51
N ARG A 396 -5.09 24.07 39.57
CA ARG A 396 -4.17 24.64 40.59
C ARG A 396 -4.17 23.82 41.90
N ASP A 397 -2.95 23.53 42.36
CA ASP A 397 -2.41 23.56 43.72
C ASP A 397 -2.96 22.72 44.90
N ALA A 398 -1.96 22.14 45.58
CA ALA A 398 -1.81 21.96 47.03
C ALA A 398 -2.42 20.73 47.73
N ALA A 399 -1.54 19.75 47.94
CA ALA A 399 -1.22 19.07 49.21
C ALA A 399 -2.28 19.02 50.33
N CYS A 400 -2.61 17.80 50.76
CA CYS A 400 -2.63 17.41 52.18
C CYS A 400 -2.50 15.89 52.33
N HIS A 401 -1.53 15.47 53.14
CA HIS A 401 -1.36 14.14 53.71
C HIS A 401 -2.57 13.72 54.55
N VAL A 402 -2.99 12.45 54.49
CA VAL A 402 -3.30 11.64 55.68
C VAL A 402 -2.97 10.17 55.38
N THR A 403 -2.26 9.58 56.33
CA THR A 403 -1.72 8.22 56.43
C THR A 403 -2.77 7.16 56.76
N ALA A 404 -2.41 5.90 56.45
CA ALA A 404 -3.11 4.66 56.75
C ALA A 404 -3.47 4.44 58.24
N PRO A 405 -4.26 3.39 58.53
CA PRO A 405 -3.66 2.29 59.29
C PRO A 405 -3.97 0.89 58.74
N SER A 406 -3.13 -0.03 59.22
CA SER A 406 -2.94 -1.45 58.98
C SER A 406 -3.85 -2.38 59.80
N SER A 407 -4.09 -3.60 59.28
CA SER A 407 -4.15 -4.93 59.97
C SER A 407 -4.46 -5.99 58.89
N GLU A 408 -3.59 -6.97 58.61
CA GLU A 408 -3.47 -8.30 59.28
C GLU A 408 -4.82 -9.01 59.44
N ALA A 409 -5.03 -10.30 59.14
CA ALA A 409 -4.25 -11.39 58.56
C ALA A 409 -5.22 -12.57 58.28
N ASP A 410 -4.74 -13.53 57.47
CA ASP A 410 -4.90 -14.99 57.63
C ASP A 410 -6.05 -15.81 56.98
N GLY A 411 -5.65 -17.04 56.59
CA GLY A 411 -6.48 -18.26 56.47
C GLY A 411 -7.21 -18.53 55.15
N ARG A 412 -6.61 -19.20 54.16
CA ARG A 412 -6.77 -20.65 53.86
C ARG A 412 -8.21 -21.19 53.92
N ASP A 413 -8.75 -21.63 52.78
CA ASP A 413 -9.04 -23.06 52.61
C ASP A 413 -9.21 -23.49 51.14
N VAL A 414 -8.67 -24.67 50.89
CA VAL A 414 -8.71 -25.46 49.67
C VAL A 414 -9.84 -26.47 49.88
N ASP A 415 -10.78 -26.61 48.94
CA ASP A 415 -11.23 -27.97 48.65
C ASP A 415 -11.79 -28.20 47.26
N SER A 416 -11.45 -29.38 46.79
CA SER A 416 -11.69 -29.96 45.49
C SER A 416 -12.94 -30.84 45.52
N VAL A 417 -13.58 -31.09 44.36
CA VAL A 417 -14.03 -32.42 43.87
C VAL A 417 -14.91 -32.29 42.61
N ARG A 418 -14.27 -32.60 41.49
CA ARG A 418 -14.61 -33.62 40.46
C ARG A 418 -16.08 -33.96 40.06
N ARG A 419 -16.20 -34.02 38.72
CA ARG A 419 -16.97 -34.93 37.82
C ARG A 419 -18.38 -34.47 37.40
N SER A 420 -18.57 -34.26 36.09
CA SER A 420 -19.05 -35.32 35.19
C SER A 420 -18.96 -34.92 33.70
N ARG A 421 -18.71 -35.93 32.86
CA ARG A 421 -18.58 -35.90 31.39
C ARG A 421 -19.96 -35.81 30.72
N ARG A 422 -20.06 -35.18 29.54
CA ARG A 422 -20.81 -35.72 28.39
C ARG A 422 -20.14 -35.32 27.07
N GLN A 423 -19.70 -36.34 26.34
CA GLN A 423 -19.29 -36.32 24.94
C GLN A 423 -20.54 -36.26 24.05
N ALA A 424 -20.48 -35.53 22.95
CA ALA A 424 -21.31 -35.78 21.78
C ALA A 424 -20.39 -35.99 20.58
N ARG A 425 -20.33 -37.24 20.11
CA ARG A 425 -19.73 -37.66 18.85
C ARG A 425 -20.67 -37.26 17.72
N TRP A 426 -20.11 -36.78 16.61
CA TRP A 426 -20.73 -36.89 15.29
C TRP A 426 -19.75 -37.60 14.37
N THR A 427 -20.14 -38.78 13.91
CA THR A 427 -19.54 -39.56 12.84
C THR A 427 -20.63 -39.80 11.81
N PHE A 428 -20.41 -39.45 10.55
CA PHE A 428 -21.10 -40.07 9.43
C PHE A 428 -20.14 -40.27 8.26
N SER A 429 -20.26 -41.44 7.64
CA SER A 429 -19.31 -42.08 6.74
C SER A 429 -19.51 -41.75 5.25
N ALA A 430 -18.43 -41.99 4.50
CA ALA A 430 -18.24 -41.89 3.05
C ALA A 430 -19.23 -42.66 2.14
N ARG A 431 -19.35 -42.19 0.88
CA ARG A 431 -19.10 -42.93 -0.39
C ARG A 431 -19.34 -42.01 -1.61
N GLY A 432 -18.44 -42.10 -2.62
CA GLY A 432 -18.49 -41.40 -3.93
C GLY A 432 -19.47 -42.03 -4.93
N PRO A 433 -19.31 -41.91 -6.28
CA PRO A 433 -18.08 -41.59 -7.05
C PRO A 433 -18.24 -40.56 -8.19
N PHE A 434 -17.12 -40.02 -8.68
CA PHE A 434 -17.00 -39.41 -10.01
C PHE A 434 -15.73 -39.92 -10.70
N GLY A 435 -15.89 -40.22 -11.98
CA GLY A 435 -14.88 -40.45 -13.03
C GLY A 435 -15.65 -40.78 -14.32
N PRO A 436 -15.09 -40.59 -15.53
CA PRO A 436 -13.78 -40.04 -15.88
C PRO A 436 -13.76 -38.52 -16.10
#